data_AF-A0A6A4TCH6-F1
#
_entry.id   AF-A0A6A4TCH6-F1
#
_cell.length_a   1.000
_cell.length_b   1.000
_cell.length_c   1.000
_cell.angle_alpha   90.00
_cell.angle_beta   90.00
_cell.angle_gamma   90.00
#
_symmetry.space_group_name_H-M   'P 1'
#
loop_
_entity.id
_entity.type
_entity.pdbx_description
1 polymer ?
#
loop_
_entity_poly.entity_id
_entity_poly.type
_entity_poly.pdbx_seq_one_letter_code
_entity_poly.pdbx_strand_id
1 'polypeptide(L)'
;MDIGGGRQEVVPTSCRTAALQVKQVNALQVKRWISFLSTTRDSAAGRSYKLREVMYPVDLPDVVHTDLAPASERFLSALESRPPAAADGWFEIPPTGKVEINSNNVRRLRPFEDDRPDCAVAALHPPDDPARVVALHLHERWWGVDDVLRTSSESRCGLVAVQTTTERLIVFLLSRVVDGSAQEEALFSPHPCTERCKLLWSGGQAVGFYTVKHKGSLCDSWSGRCYLLPVLDTLLVRRRRRRSGFALRMLEDFCSSFAAEEFLGISAPLSPGMAAVFHEPTVFCVSRCVQVCRKFLQRHEEHRERLYEVDAPGGWTQRRNIWLNIRLGRYSLSTDDK
;
A
#
# COMPACT_ATOMS: atom_id res chain seq x y z
N MET A 1 7.95 -58.34 54.29
CA MET A 1 7.13 -59.14 53.35
C MET A 1 6.65 -58.19 52.27
N ASP A 2 7.02 -58.52 51.04
CA ASP A 2 6.69 -57.82 49.79
C ASP A 2 5.20 -57.53 49.61
N ILE A 3 4.88 -56.51 48.80
CA ILE A 3 4.43 -56.69 47.40
C ILE A 3 4.24 -55.30 46.77
N GLY A 4 4.93 -55.09 45.65
CA GLY A 4 4.78 -53.92 44.78
C GLY A 4 3.50 -53.96 43.95
N GLY A 5 3.06 -52.77 43.51
CA GLY A 5 1.92 -52.61 42.60
C GLY A 5 2.08 -51.33 41.78
N GLY A 6 2.70 -51.46 40.62
CA GLY A 6 2.74 -50.40 39.61
C GLY A 6 1.35 -50.19 39.00
N ARG A 7 0.90 -48.93 38.94
CA ARG A 7 -0.26 -48.54 38.13
C ARG A 7 0.21 -48.21 36.72
N GLN A 8 -0.10 -49.09 35.77
CA GLN A 8 -0.10 -48.79 34.34
C GLN A 8 -1.33 -47.91 34.03
N GLU A 9 -1.08 -46.72 33.48
CA GLU A 9 -2.10 -45.90 32.86
C GLU A 9 -2.46 -46.52 31.50
N VAL A 10 -3.68 -47.04 31.39
CA VAL A 10 -4.24 -47.60 30.16
C VAL A 10 -4.73 -46.44 29.29
N VAL A 11 -3.97 -46.11 28.25
CA VAL A 11 -4.38 -45.16 27.21
C VAL A 11 -5.46 -45.83 26.32
N PRO A 12 -6.59 -45.18 26.03
CA PRO A 12 -7.66 -45.79 25.23
C PRO A 12 -7.21 -46.09 23.79
N THR A 13 -7.49 -47.31 23.35
CA THR A 13 -7.16 -47.89 22.03
C THR A 13 -7.78 -47.14 20.83
N SER A 14 -8.63 -46.14 21.06
CA SER A 14 -9.25 -45.29 20.02
C SER A 14 -8.29 -44.23 19.43
N CYS A 15 -7.25 -43.81 20.17
CA CYS A 15 -6.34 -42.75 19.72
C CYS A 15 -5.15 -43.23 18.86
N ARG A 16 -4.90 -44.54 18.76
CA ARG A 16 -3.79 -45.07 17.92
C ARG A 16 -4.18 -45.27 16.45
N THR A 17 -5.45 -45.48 16.15
CA THR A 17 -5.93 -45.74 14.78
C THR A 17 -5.98 -44.45 13.93
N ALA A 18 -6.31 -43.31 14.53
CA ALA A 18 -6.32 -42.02 13.84
C ALA A 18 -4.91 -41.51 13.47
N ALA A 19 -3.90 -41.78 14.32
CA ALA A 19 -2.51 -41.39 14.05
C ALA A 19 -1.84 -42.22 12.94
N LEU A 20 -2.30 -43.45 12.71
CA LEU A 20 -1.83 -44.31 11.61
C LEU A 20 -2.45 -43.91 10.27
N GLN A 21 -3.73 -43.52 10.23
CA GLN A 21 -4.37 -43.03 9.01
C GLN A 21 -3.79 -41.69 8.52
N VAL A 22 -3.48 -40.75 9.42
CA VAL A 22 -2.86 -39.45 9.03
C VAL A 22 -1.42 -39.64 8.50
N LYS A 23 -0.66 -40.60 9.03
CA LYS A 23 0.69 -40.92 8.53
C LYS A 23 0.67 -41.62 7.16
N GLN A 24 -0.33 -42.47 6.88
CA GLN A 24 -0.46 -43.13 5.57
C GLN A 24 -0.91 -42.18 4.46
N VAL A 25 -1.80 -41.22 4.74
CA VAL A 25 -2.22 -40.22 3.76
C VAL A 25 -1.06 -39.31 3.33
N ASN A 26 -0.16 -38.95 4.25
CA ASN A 26 1.05 -38.19 3.92
C ASN A 26 2.06 -38.98 3.09
N ALA A 27 2.22 -40.29 3.33
CA ALA A 27 3.16 -41.11 2.56
C ALA A 27 2.72 -41.32 1.09
N LEU A 28 1.41 -41.39 0.83
CA LEU A 28 0.85 -41.50 -0.53
C LEU A 28 0.93 -40.19 -1.30
N GLN A 29 0.73 -39.03 -0.64
CA GLN A 29 0.85 -37.71 -1.25
C GLN A 29 2.31 -37.38 -1.62
N VAL A 30 3.27 -37.71 -0.75
CA VAL A 30 4.70 -37.50 -1.02
C VAL A 30 5.22 -38.42 -2.13
N LYS A 31 4.77 -39.68 -2.18
CA LYS A 31 5.12 -40.60 -3.29
C LYS A 31 4.54 -40.14 -4.63
N ARG A 32 3.35 -39.54 -4.64
CA ARG A 32 2.76 -38.93 -5.85
C ARG A 32 3.55 -37.70 -6.32
N TRP A 33 4.07 -36.90 -5.38
CA TRP A 33 4.92 -35.75 -5.67
C TRP A 33 6.30 -36.15 -6.21
N ILE A 34 6.92 -37.18 -5.62
CA ILE A 34 8.20 -37.73 -6.09
C ILE A 34 8.04 -38.41 -7.46
N SER A 35 6.93 -39.12 -7.68
CA SER A 35 6.58 -39.69 -9.00
C SER A 35 6.39 -38.60 -10.06
N PHE A 36 5.72 -37.50 -9.71
CA PHE A 36 5.54 -36.35 -10.61
C PHE A 36 6.87 -35.66 -10.97
N LEU A 37 7.81 -35.58 -10.03
CA LEU A 37 9.16 -35.05 -10.25
C LEU A 37 10.06 -36.01 -11.06
N SER A 38 9.83 -37.33 -10.99
CA SER A 38 10.58 -38.32 -11.78
C SER A 38 10.08 -38.46 -13.23
N THR A 39 8.85 -38.07 -13.55
CA THR A 39 8.30 -38.14 -14.91
C THR A 39 8.71 -36.94 -15.78
N THR A 40 9.36 -35.91 -15.21
CA THR A 40 9.86 -34.74 -15.95
C THR A 40 11.35 -34.81 -16.28
N ARG A 41 11.95 -36.01 -16.24
CA ARG A 41 13.39 -36.19 -16.41
C ARG A 41 13.73 -37.25 -17.45
N ASP A 42 13.09 -37.17 -18.63
CA ASP A 42 13.59 -37.81 -19.85
C ASP A 42 12.96 -37.15 -21.07
N SER A 43 13.61 -36.11 -21.57
CA SER A 43 13.68 -35.69 -22.98
C SER A 43 14.38 -34.33 -23.06
N ALA A 44 15.71 -34.38 -22.96
CA ALA A 44 16.56 -33.28 -23.36
C ALA A 44 16.58 -33.21 -24.90
N ALA A 45 15.74 -32.37 -25.47
CA ALA A 45 15.91 -31.84 -26.82
C ALA A 45 15.54 -30.36 -26.78
N GLY A 46 16.51 -29.53 -27.14
CA GLY A 46 16.55 -28.10 -26.86
C GLY A 46 15.27 -27.34 -27.19
N ARG A 47 14.76 -26.63 -26.18
CA ARG A 47 14.15 -25.32 -26.28
C ARG A 47 14.32 -24.65 -24.93
N SER A 48 15.36 -23.83 -24.82
CA SER A 48 15.47 -22.86 -23.74
C SER A 48 14.36 -21.83 -23.96
N TYR A 49 13.20 -22.11 -23.38
CA TYR A 49 12.23 -21.05 -23.14
C TYR A 49 12.87 -20.19 -22.07
N LYS A 50 13.62 -19.16 -22.48
CA LYS A 50 13.74 -17.97 -21.65
C LYS A 50 12.30 -17.60 -21.33
N LEU A 51 11.84 -17.92 -20.12
CA LEU A 51 10.66 -17.27 -19.56
C LEU A 51 10.94 -15.79 -19.79
N ARG A 52 10.16 -15.15 -20.68
CA ARG A 52 10.22 -13.71 -20.80
C ARG A 52 9.91 -13.22 -19.40
N GLU A 53 10.92 -12.68 -18.74
CA GLU A 53 10.79 -12.10 -17.43
C GLU A 53 9.67 -11.06 -17.56
N VAL A 54 8.55 -11.31 -16.89
CA VAL A 54 7.38 -10.43 -17.01
C VAL A 54 7.74 -9.16 -16.26
N MET A 55 8.23 -8.17 -16.99
CA MET A 55 8.56 -6.87 -16.43
C MET A 55 7.28 -6.06 -16.25
N TYR A 56 7.16 -5.38 -15.11
CA TYR A 56 6.07 -4.45 -14.82
C TYR A 56 6.52 -3.00 -15.03
N PRO A 57 5.62 -2.00 -15.04
CA PRO A 57 5.97 -0.61 -15.30
C PRO A 57 7.15 -0.10 -14.46
N VAL A 58 7.18 -0.49 -13.18
CA VAL A 58 8.21 -0.07 -12.24
C VAL A 58 9.58 -0.72 -12.51
N ASP A 59 9.61 -1.82 -13.27
CA ASP A 59 10.84 -2.53 -13.64
C ASP A 59 11.48 -1.98 -14.92
N LEU A 60 10.75 -1.13 -15.65
CA LEU A 60 11.23 -0.47 -16.86
C LEU A 60 12.09 0.74 -16.50
N PRO A 61 12.94 1.23 -17.43
CA PRO A 61 13.74 2.44 -17.21
C PRO A 61 12.86 3.60 -16.75
N ASP A 62 13.35 4.37 -15.77
CA ASP A 62 12.55 5.44 -15.17
C ASP A 62 12.10 6.45 -16.23
N VAL A 63 10.82 6.84 -16.14
CA VAL A 63 10.29 7.93 -16.95
C VAL A 63 10.67 9.21 -16.23
N VAL A 64 11.60 9.97 -16.80
CA VAL A 64 11.91 11.30 -16.28
C VAL A 64 10.62 12.12 -16.32
N HIS A 65 10.31 12.83 -15.23
CA HIS A 65 9.09 13.64 -15.11
C HIS A 65 8.83 14.51 -16.35
N THR A 66 9.87 14.97 -17.05
CA THR A 66 9.78 15.79 -18.26
C THR A 66 9.19 15.08 -19.48
N ASP A 67 9.18 13.74 -19.52
CA ASP A 67 8.79 12.94 -20.70
C ASP A 67 7.39 12.34 -20.58
N LEU A 68 6.82 12.29 -19.38
CA LEU A 68 5.55 11.61 -19.11
C LEU A 68 4.35 12.39 -19.67
N ALA A 69 4.26 13.69 -19.39
CA ALA A 69 3.18 14.51 -19.93
C ALA A 69 3.27 14.67 -21.45
N PRO A 70 4.43 14.95 -22.09
CA PRO A 70 4.49 15.03 -23.56
C PRO A 70 4.08 13.72 -24.24
N ALA A 71 4.43 12.56 -23.70
CA ALA A 71 3.97 11.27 -24.21
C ALA A 71 2.46 11.10 -24.05
N SER A 72 1.92 11.45 -22.86
CA SER A 72 0.47 11.43 -22.62
C SER A 72 -0.28 12.39 -23.54
N GLU A 73 0.24 13.59 -23.79
CA GLU A 73 -0.35 14.60 -24.67
C GLU A 73 -0.40 14.11 -26.10
N ARG A 74 0.71 13.57 -26.62
CA ARG A 74 0.76 13.00 -27.98
C ARG A 74 -0.29 11.91 -28.16
N PHE A 75 -0.45 11.05 -27.17
CA PHE A 75 -1.48 10.00 -27.19
C PHE A 75 -2.89 10.60 -27.19
N LEU A 76 -3.18 11.53 -26.27
CA LEU A 76 -4.50 12.16 -26.18
C LEU A 76 -4.86 12.95 -27.44
N SER A 77 -3.93 13.75 -27.97
CA SER A 77 -4.14 14.49 -29.23
C SER A 77 -4.33 13.55 -30.43
N ALA A 78 -3.63 12.42 -30.48
CA ALA A 78 -3.85 11.39 -31.51
C ALA A 78 -5.22 10.72 -31.39
N LEU A 79 -5.73 10.56 -30.17
CA LEU A 79 -7.05 10.01 -29.89
C LEU A 79 -8.18 10.99 -30.26
N GLU A 80 -7.99 12.28 -29.95
CA GLU A 80 -8.97 13.36 -30.23
C GLU A 80 -9.06 13.73 -31.72
N SER A 81 -7.94 13.63 -32.44
CA SER A 81 -7.90 13.91 -33.89
C SER A 81 -8.50 12.79 -34.75
N ARG A 82 -8.88 11.66 -34.15
CA ARG A 82 -9.49 10.53 -34.85
C ARG A 82 -11.01 10.65 -34.95
N PRO A 83 -11.63 10.07 -35.99
CA PRO A 83 -13.07 10.01 -36.08
C PRO A 83 -13.67 9.26 -34.88
N PRO A 84 -14.79 9.71 -34.29
CA PRO A 84 -15.41 9.08 -33.11
C PRO A 84 -15.76 7.60 -33.26
N ALA A 85 -15.85 7.11 -34.49
CA ALA A 85 -16.15 5.72 -34.83
C ALA A 85 -14.91 4.79 -34.89
N ALA A 86 -13.69 5.32 -34.72
CA ALA A 86 -12.45 4.55 -34.76
C ALA A 86 -11.89 4.37 -33.34
N ALA A 87 -12.41 3.39 -32.60
CA ALA A 87 -11.85 3.00 -31.31
C ALA A 87 -10.43 2.42 -31.48
N ASP A 88 -9.53 2.73 -30.55
CA ASP A 88 -8.16 2.15 -30.51
C ASP A 88 -8.12 0.70 -30.01
N GLY A 89 -9.30 0.14 -29.75
CA GLY A 89 -9.49 -1.22 -29.26
C GLY A 89 -10.17 -1.24 -27.90
N TRP A 90 -10.06 -2.39 -27.24
CA TRP A 90 -10.69 -2.67 -25.96
C TRP A 90 -9.62 -3.04 -24.94
N PHE A 91 -9.69 -2.45 -23.75
CA PHE A 91 -8.92 -2.89 -22.61
C PHE A 91 -9.70 -3.93 -21.81
N GLU A 92 -9.15 -5.12 -21.63
CA GLU A 92 -9.78 -6.17 -20.85
C GLU A 92 -9.54 -5.94 -19.36
N ILE A 93 -10.62 -5.95 -18.58
CA ILE A 93 -10.60 -5.87 -17.11
C ILE A 93 -11.01 -7.24 -16.57
N PRO A 94 -10.06 -8.06 -16.09
CA PRO A 94 -10.39 -9.33 -15.46
C PRO A 94 -11.37 -9.14 -14.28
N PRO A 95 -12.37 -10.02 -14.08
CA PRO A 95 -12.59 -11.28 -14.78
C PRO A 95 -13.46 -11.24 -16.06
N THR A 96 -14.29 -10.22 -16.30
CA THR A 96 -15.23 -10.23 -17.45
C THR A 96 -15.55 -8.85 -18.05
N GLY A 97 -14.88 -7.77 -17.62
CA GLY A 97 -15.14 -6.42 -18.12
C GLY A 97 -14.29 -6.08 -19.34
N LYS A 98 -14.79 -5.19 -20.20
CA LYS A 98 -13.99 -4.51 -21.21
C LYS A 98 -14.34 -3.04 -21.24
N VAL A 99 -13.34 -2.18 -21.43
CA VAL A 99 -13.54 -0.73 -21.59
C VAL A 99 -12.97 -0.32 -22.93
N GLU A 100 -13.78 0.38 -23.70
CA GLU A 100 -13.38 0.91 -25.01
C GLU A 100 -12.36 2.04 -24.83
N ILE A 101 -11.30 2.02 -25.62
CA ILE A 101 -10.25 3.04 -25.59
C ILE A 101 -10.62 4.13 -26.61
N ASN A 102 -11.28 5.18 -26.11
CA ASN A 102 -11.75 6.33 -26.89
C ASN A 102 -11.63 7.63 -26.05
N SER A 103 -11.88 8.77 -26.68
CA SER A 103 -11.78 10.09 -26.03
C SER A 103 -12.78 10.33 -24.89
N ASN A 104 -13.86 9.54 -24.79
CA ASN A 104 -14.83 9.65 -23.68
C ASN A 104 -14.34 8.95 -22.41
N ASN A 105 -13.59 7.85 -22.57
CA ASN A 105 -13.14 6.98 -21.49
C ASN A 105 -11.69 7.26 -21.04
N VAL A 106 -10.89 7.92 -21.89
CA VAL A 106 -9.51 8.29 -21.55
C VAL A 106 -9.48 9.72 -21.03
N ARG A 107 -8.89 9.91 -19.85
CA ARG A 107 -8.73 11.24 -19.24
C ARG A 107 -7.33 11.43 -18.72
N ARG A 108 -6.97 12.70 -18.53
CA ARG A 108 -5.72 13.07 -17.91
C ARG A 108 -5.79 12.86 -16.40
N LEU A 109 -4.91 12.02 -15.88
CA LEU A 109 -4.70 11.84 -14.46
C LEU A 109 -3.52 12.68 -14.01
N ARG A 110 -3.75 13.53 -13.00
CA ARG A 110 -2.71 14.36 -12.37
C ARG A 110 -2.38 13.78 -11.00
N PRO A 111 -1.20 13.15 -10.83
CA PRO A 111 -0.85 12.48 -9.59
C PRO A 111 -0.34 13.42 -8.47
N PHE A 112 -0.09 14.71 -8.77
CA PHE A 112 0.54 15.66 -7.85
C PHE A 112 -0.28 16.95 -7.68
N GLU A 113 -0.23 17.57 -6.48
CA GLU A 113 -0.93 18.82 -6.14
C GLU A 113 -0.32 20.08 -6.76
N ASP A 114 1.00 20.11 -6.98
CA ASP A 114 1.74 21.34 -7.32
C ASP A 114 1.53 21.87 -8.75
N ASP A 115 0.46 21.46 -9.43
CA ASP A 115 0.12 21.86 -10.80
C ASP A 115 1.30 21.76 -11.80
N ARG A 116 2.24 20.85 -11.54
CA ARG A 116 3.36 20.55 -12.44
C ARG A 116 2.78 19.84 -13.68
N PRO A 117 2.69 20.50 -14.84
CA PRO A 117 2.04 19.94 -16.02
C PRO A 117 2.76 18.71 -16.56
N ASP A 118 4.04 18.53 -16.19
CA ASP A 118 4.96 17.53 -16.74
C ASP A 118 4.62 16.08 -16.35
N CYS A 119 3.80 15.86 -15.33
CA CYS A 119 3.58 14.53 -14.75
C CYS A 119 2.22 13.89 -15.04
N ALA A 120 1.47 14.46 -15.97
CA ALA A 120 0.17 13.93 -16.36
C ALA A 120 0.28 12.58 -17.08
N VAL A 121 -0.63 11.65 -16.76
CA VAL A 121 -0.72 10.32 -17.40
C VAL A 121 -2.11 10.10 -17.97
N ALA A 122 -2.21 9.49 -19.15
CA ALA A 122 -3.49 9.05 -19.68
C ALA A 122 -4.01 7.85 -18.87
N ALA A 123 -5.18 8.04 -18.26
CA ALA A 123 -5.86 7.03 -17.47
C ALA A 123 -7.15 6.62 -18.18
N LEU A 124 -7.44 5.33 -18.14
CA LEU A 124 -8.67 4.76 -18.64
C LEU A 124 -9.68 4.66 -17.50
N HIS A 125 -10.89 5.10 -17.78
CA HIS A 125 -12.04 5.09 -16.88
C HIS A 125 -13.19 4.32 -17.52
N PRO A 126 -13.90 3.46 -16.77
CA PRO A 126 -15.10 2.82 -17.27
C PRO A 126 -16.21 3.86 -17.46
N PRO A 127 -17.09 3.69 -18.47
CA PRO A 127 -18.15 4.64 -18.75
C PRO A 127 -19.16 4.76 -17.59
N ASP A 128 -19.39 3.65 -16.87
CA ASP A 128 -20.33 3.59 -15.75
C ASP A 128 -19.82 4.26 -14.47
N ASP A 129 -18.50 4.44 -14.36
CA ASP A 129 -17.85 5.00 -13.17
C ASP A 129 -16.62 5.85 -13.58
N PRO A 130 -16.85 7.11 -13.99
CA PRO A 130 -15.79 7.98 -14.47
C PRO A 130 -14.79 8.40 -13.37
N ALA A 131 -15.06 8.13 -12.09
CA ALA A 131 -14.13 8.40 -11.00
C ALA A 131 -13.09 7.28 -10.85
N ARG A 132 -13.42 6.05 -11.24
CA ARG A 132 -12.54 4.89 -11.11
C ARG A 132 -11.52 4.81 -12.24
N VAL A 133 -10.24 4.68 -11.88
CA VAL A 133 -9.16 4.37 -12.82
C VAL A 133 -9.02 2.85 -12.95
N VAL A 134 -9.00 2.33 -14.18
CA VAL A 134 -8.85 0.88 -14.45
C VAL A 134 -7.52 0.53 -15.13
N ALA A 135 -6.94 1.47 -15.88
CA ALA A 135 -5.64 1.31 -16.51
C ALA A 135 -4.91 2.64 -16.68
N LEU A 136 -3.58 2.58 -16.78
CA LEU A 136 -2.71 3.72 -17.12
C LEU A 136 -1.95 3.43 -18.40
N HIS A 137 -1.77 4.44 -19.24
CA HIS A 137 -0.91 4.38 -20.40
C HIS A 137 0.53 4.77 -20.00
N LEU A 138 1.42 3.77 -19.93
CA LEU A 138 2.82 3.94 -19.51
C LEU A 138 3.73 3.19 -20.47
N HIS A 139 4.81 3.82 -20.93
CA HIS A 139 5.77 3.25 -21.88
C HIS A 139 5.13 2.72 -23.18
N GLU A 140 4.23 3.49 -23.79
CA GLU A 140 3.51 3.15 -25.03
C GLU A 140 2.62 1.90 -24.93
N ARG A 141 2.12 1.60 -23.72
CA ARG A 141 1.25 0.44 -23.45
C ARG A 141 0.25 0.73 -22.34
N TRP A 142 -0.90 0.08 -22.43
CA TRP A 142 -1.91 0.08 -21.36
C TRP A 142 -1.57 -0.95 -20.29
N TRP A 143 -1.56 -0.51 -19.04
CA TRP A 143 -1.33 -1.34 -17.87
C TRP A 143 -2.51 -1.28 -16.93
N GLY A 144 -3.06 -2.44 -16.57
CA GLY A 144 -4.09 -2.51 -15.54
C GLY A 144 -3.53 -2.05 -14.20
N VAL A 145 -4.36 -1.43 -13.37
CA VAL A 145 -3.92 -0.92 -12.05
C VAL A 145 -3.22 -2.00 -11.23
N ASP A 146 -3.71 -3.24 -11.22
CA ASP A 146 -3.09 -4.34 -10.49
C ASP A 146 -1.68 -4.69 -11.00
N ASP A 147 -1.39 -4.50 -12.29
CA ASP A 147 -0.07 -4.72 -12.88
C ASP A 147 0.87 -3.54 -12.64
N VAL A 148 0.35 -2.30 -12.62
CA VAL A 148 1.14 -1.12 -12.20
C VAL A 148 1.67 -1.29 -10.77
N LEU A 149 0.90 -1.95 -9.90
CA LEU A 149 1.30 -2.22 -8.51
C LEU A 149 2.23 -3.42 -8.35
N ARG A 150 2.66 -4.08 -9.42
CA ARG A 150 3.54 -5.27 -9.37
C ARG A 150 4.96 -4.95 -9.77
N THR A 151 5.86 -5.86 -9.41
CA THR A 151 7.27 -5.85 -9.78
C THR A 151 7.75 -7.29 -9.94
N SER A 152 8.66 -7.51 -10.87
CA SER A 152 9.42 -8.76 -11.00
C SER A 152 10.76 -8.70 -10.27
N SER A 153 11.17 -7.51 -9.82
CA SER A 153 12.44 -7.31 -9.15
C SER A 153 12.43 -7.85 -7.71
N GLU A 154 13.30 -8.82 -7.43
CA GLU A 154 13.50 -9.33 -6.07
C GLU A 154 14.10 -8.28 -5.11
N SER A 155 14.76 -7.24 -5.65
CA SER A 155 15.30 -6.15 -4.84
C SER A 155 14.22 -5.25 -4.23
N ARG A 156 13.01 -5.23 -4.83
CA ARG A 156 11.85 -4.52 -4.30
C ARG A 156 11.12 -5.39 -3.29
N CYS A 157 11.69 -5.47 -2.10
CA CYS A 157 11.15 -6.24 -0.98
C CYS A 157 11.17 -5.39 0.30
N GLY A 158 10.08 -5.43 1.08
CA GLY A 158 9.98 -4.65 2.31
C GLY A 158 9.76 -3.16 2.05
N LEU A 159 10.23 -2.31 2.97
CA LEU A 159 10.09 -0.85 2.87
C LEU A 159 11.22 -0.27 2.03
N VAL A 160 10.86 0.33 0.90
CA VAL A 160 11.81 0.88 -0.08
C VAL A 160 11.49 2.35 -0.30
N ALA A 161 12.51 3.21 -0.23
CA ALA A 161 12.35 4.63 -0.50
C ALA A 161 11.98 4.87 -1.98
N VAL A 162 10.97 5.68 -2.21
CA VAL A 162 10.52 6.06 -3.56
C VAL A 162 11.57 6.95 -4.21
N GLN A 163 12.05 6.56 -5.40
CA GLN A 163 13.05 7.29 -6.17
C GLN A 163 12.55 7.70 -7.57
N THR A 164 11.60 6.95 -8.12
CA THR A 164 11.18 7.06 -9.53
C THR A 164 9.80 7.67 -9.68
N THR A 165 9.50 8.20 -10.87
CA THR A 165 8.16 8.72 -11.20
C THR A 165 7.12 7.60 -11.14
N THR A 166 7.47 6.41 -11.63
CA THR A 166 6.57 5.26 -11.60
C THR A 166 6.23 4.82 -10.18
N GLU A 167 7.20 4.85 -9.25
CA GLU A 167 6.93 4.59 -7.83
C GLU A 167 6.02 5.66 -7.21
N ARG A 168 6.15 6.93 -7.61
CA ARG A 168 5.20 7.98 -7.21
C ARG A 168 3.79 7.74 -7.74
N LEU A 169 3.66 7.27 -8.98
CA LEU A 169 2.36 6.85 -9.52
C LEU A 169 1.76 5.70 -8.71
N ILE A 170 2.58 4.74 -8.27
CA ILE A 170 2.12 3.64 -7.39
C ILE A 170 1.59 4.20 -6.06
N VAL A 171 2.28 5.16 -5.44
CA VAL A 171 1.81 5.84 -4.21
C VAL A 171 0.46 6.51 -4.45
N PHE A 172 0.32 7.25 -5.56
CA PHE A 172 -0.94 7.89 -5.95
C PHE A 172 -2.07 6.86 -6.16
N LEU A 173 -1.80 5.77 -6.87
CA LEU A 173 -2.80 4.72 -7.09
C LEU A 173 -3.23 4.08 -5.77
N LEU A 174 -2.28 3.80 -4.87
CA LEU A 174 -2.58 3.27 -3.54
C LEU A 174 -3.39 4.25 -2.68
N SER A 175 -3.24 5.56 -2.88
CA SER A 175 -3.99 6.58 -2.14
C SER A 175 -5.39 6.84 -2.71
N ARG A 176 -5.64 6.52 -3.99
CA ARG A 176 -6.88 6.87 -4.70
C ARG A 176 -7.75 5.68 -5.14
N VAL A 177 -7.15 4.55 -5.53
CA VAL A 177 -7.81 3.63 -6.50
C VAL A 177 -8.07 2.22 -5.97
N VAL A 178 -7.43 1.77 -4.89
CA VAL A 178 -7.25 0.32 -4.69
C VAL A 178 -8.31 -0.37 -3.81
N ASP A 179 -9.31 0.32 -3.27
CA ASP A 179 -10.41 -0.36 -2.56
C ASP A 179 -11.76 0.35 -2.82
N GLY A 180 -12.31 0.11 -4.01
CA GLY A 180 -13.59 0.65 -4.50
C GLY A 180 -14.83 0.23 -3.71
N SER A 181 -15.06 0.89 -2.58
CA SER A 181 -16.39 1.03 -2.01
C SER A 181 -16.62 2.49 -1.64
N ALA A 182 -17.64 3.11 -2.26
CA ALA A 182 -18.09 4.49 -2.04
C ALA A 182 -18.37 4.87 -0.56
N GLN A 183 -18.29 3.90 0.35
CA GLN A 183 -18.58 4.06 1.77
C GLN A 183 -17.34 4.37 2.64
N GLU A 184 -16.12 4.27 2.10
CA GLU A 184 -14.86 4.65 2.77
C GLU A 184 -14.02 5.61 1.89
N GLU A 185 -14.65 6.41 1.02
CA GLU A 185 -13.96 7.35 0.12
C GLU A 185 -13.49 8.61 0.86
N ALA A 186 -12.34 8.52 1.53
CA ALA A 186 -11.51 9.68 1.77
C ALA A 186 -10.35 9.63 0.77
N LEU A 187 -10.48 10.39 -0.32
CA LEU A 187 -9.38 10.64 -1.24
C LEU A 187 -8.30 11.37 -0.45
N PHE A 188 -7.10 10.79 -0.32
CA PHE A 188 -5.98 11.58 0.18
C PHE A 188 -5.72 12.72 -0.82
N SER A 189 -5.43 13.90 -0.27
CA SER A 189 -4.73 14.96 -0.99
C SER A 189 -3.54 14.35 -1.74
N PRO A 190 -3.38 14.63 -3.06
CA PRO A 190 -2.22 14.14 -3.78
C PRO A 190 -0.95 14.63 -3.11
N HIS A 191 -0.05 13.72 -2.72
CA HIS A 191 1.18 14.11 -2.04
C HIS A 191 2.07 14.97 -2.96
N PRO A 192 2.66 16.07 -2.47
CA PRO A 192 3.67 16.83 -3.22
C PRO A 192 4.79 15.91 -3.70
N CYS A 193 5.32 16.16 -4.89
CA CYS A 193 6.41 15.35 -5.45
C CYS A 193 7.70 15.42 -4.59
N THR A 194 7.80 16.43 -3.75
CA THR A 194 8.93 16.73 -2.86
C THR A 194 8.87 15.99 -1.51
N GLU A 195 7.70 15.49 -1.09
CA GLU A 195 7.58 14.77 0.19
C GLU A 195 8.27 13.41 0.10
N ARG A 196 9.08 13.03 1.10
CA ARG A 196 9.68 11.69 1.07
C ARG A 196 8.63 10.63 1.35
N CYS A 197 8.71 9.53 0.62
CA CYS A 197 7.80 8.41 0.75
C CYS A 197 8.57 7.09 0.70
N LYS A 198 8.06 6.07 1.41
CA LYS A 198 8.48 4.68 1.21
C LYS A 198 7.29 3.82 0.79
N LEU A 199 7.52 2.97 -0.19
CA LEU A 199 6.61 1.90 -0.61
C LEU A 199 6.90 0.63 0.17
N LEU A 200 5.85 -0.09 0.56
CA LEU A 200 5.95 -1.42 1.11
C LEU A 200 5.67 -2.45 0.02
N TRP A 201 6.69 -3.24 -0.29
CA TRP A 201 6.64 -4.36 -1.23
C TRP A 201 6.54 -5.69 -0.49
N SER A 202 5.59 -6.53 -0.92
CA SER A 202 5.43 -7.87 -0.35
C SER A 202 4.82 -8.84 -1.35
N GLY A 203 5.62 -9.84 -1.76
CA GLY A 203 5.23 -10.87 -2.73
C GLY A 203 5.12 -10.32 -4.15
N GLY A 204 6.09 -9.51 -4.59
CA GLY A 204 6.10 -8.90 -5.93
C GLY A 204 5.03 -7.83 -6.15
N GLN A 205 4.43 -7.29 -5.07
CA GLN A 205 3.37 -6.30 -5.15
C GLN A 205 3.55 -5.19 -4.12
N ALA A 206 3.22 -3.95 -4.51
CA ALA A 206 3.08 -2.82 -3.62
C ALA A 206 1.78 -2.96 -2.81
N VAL A 207 1.91 -3.00 -1.48
CA VAL A 207 0.81 -3.31 -0.55
C VAL A 207 0.44 -2.17 0.38
N GLY A 208 1.23 -1.09 0.35
CA GLY A 208 1.04 0.07 1.18
C GLY A 208 2.19 1.05 1.02
N PHE A 209 2.08 2.19 1.68
CA PHE A 209 3.11 3.21 1.69
C PHE A 209 3.00 4.04 2.96
N TYR A 210 4.03 4.83 3.23
CA TYR A 210 3.92 5.95 4.14
C TYR A 210 4.68 7.18 3.62
N THR A 211 4.24 8.37 3.99
CA THR A 211 4.86 9.65 3.63
C THR A 211 5.36 10.38 4.87
N VAL A 212 6.39 11.21 4.68
CA VAL A 212 7.03 11.97 5.76
C VAL A 212 7.17 13.42 5.36
N LYS A 213 6.75 14.28 6.27
CA LYS A 213 7.06 15.70 6.25
C LYS A 213 8.32 15.92 7.09
N HIS A 214 9.34 16.50 6.47
CA HIS A 214 10.64 16.64 7.10
C HIS A 214 10.69 17.87 7.97
N LYS A 215 11.43 17.79 9.07
CA LYS A 215 11.86 18.99 9.80
C LYS A 215 12.52 19.97 8.84
N GLY A 216 12.05 21.22 8.83
CA GLY A 216 12.48 22.28 7.93
C GLY A 216 11.75 22.35 6.59
N SER A 217 10.94 21.36 6.21
CA SER A 217 10.12 21.46 4.98
C SER A 217 8.94 22.41 5.19
N LEU A 218 8.53 23.11 4.14
CA LEU A 218 7.38 24.02 4.17
C LEU A 218 6.09 23.26 4.53
N CYS A 219 5.22 23.91 5.30
CA CYS A 219 3.90 23.41 5.66
C CYS A 219 2.91 23.59 4.51
N ASP A 220 3.07 24.68 3.77
CA ASP A 220 2.28 25.07 2.62
C ASP A 220 3.11 26.09 1.81
N SER A 221 2.65 26.41 0.60
CA SER A 221 3.40 27.24 -0.36
C SER A 221 3.38 28.74 -0.05
N TRP A 222 2.61 29.21 0.94
CA TRP A 222 2.30 30.64 1.10
C TRP A 222 2.61 31.21 2.49
N SER A 223 2.57 30.40 3.54
CA SER A 223 2.75 30.83 4.93
C SER A 223 4.21 30.98 5.34
N GLY A 224 5.14 30.40 4.57
CA GLY A 224 6.56 30.35 4.89
C GLY A 224 6.87 29.56 6.18
N ARG A 225 5.90 28.85 6.75
CA ARG A 225 6.07 28.06 7.97
C ARG A 225 6.70 26.72 7.62
N CYS A 226 7.65 26.26 8.42
CA CYS A 226 8.27 24.95 8.25
C CYS A 226 7.96 24.01 9.41
N TYR A 227 7.89 22.71 9.14
CA TYR A 227 7.76 21.68 10.17
C TYR A 227 8.93 21.74 11.15
N LEU A 228 8.63 21.67 12.44
CA LEU A 228 9.63 21.79 13.51
C LEU A 228 10.20 20.43 13.96
N LEU A 229 9.62 19.35 13.46
CA LEU A 229 10.02 17.96 13.72
C LEU A 229 9.62 17.08 12.52
N PRO A 230 10.22 15.89 12.34
CA PRO A 230 9.74 14.94 11.35
C PRO A 230 8.34 14.45 11.71
N VAL A 231 7.44 14.42 10.73
CA VAL A 231 6.04 13.98 10.90
C VAL A 231 5.73 12.85 9.93
N LEU A 232 5.29 11.71 10.47
CA LEU A 232 4.64 10.66 9.69
C LEU A 232 3.26 11.18 9.27
N ASP A 233 3.13 11.49 7.99
CA ASP A 233 1.96 12.22 7.50
C ASP A 233 0.84 11.29 7.06
N THR A 234 1.12 10.43 6.08
CA THR A 234 0.18 9.43 5.61
C THR A 234 0.76 8.04 5.83
N LEU A 235 -0.07 7.10 6.28
CA LEU A 235 0.26 5.69 6.35
C LEU A 235 -0.92 4.86 5.85
N LEU A 236 -0.68 4.05 4.81
CA LEU A 236 -1.70 3.24 4.18
C LEU A 236 -1.25 1.81 3.95
N VAL A 237 -2.14 0.87 4.23
CA VAL A 237 -2.02 -0.54 3.86
C VAL A 237 -3.32 -0.96 3.16
N ARG A 238 -3.20 -1.56 1.97
CA ARG A 238 -4.32 -2.09 1.17
C ARG A 238 -5.22 -2.98 2.02
N ARG A 239 -6.54 -2.89 1.87
CA ARG A 239 -7.51 -3.60 2.72
C ARG A 239 -7.25 -5.09 2.79
N ARG A 240 -6.97 -5.73 1.65
CA ARG A 240 -6.65 -7.17 1.55
C ARG A 240 -5.37 -7.59 2.28
N ARG A 241 -4.50 -6.65 2.63
CA ARG A 241 -3.21 -6.87 3.30
C ARG A 241 -3.19 -6.30 4.73
N ARG A 242 -4.29 -5.74 5.23
CA ARG A 242 -4.42 -5.26 6.62
C ARG A 242 -4.34 -6.45 7.59
N ARG A 243 -4.17 -6.15 8.88
CA ARG A 243 -4.03 -7.13 9.98
C ARG A 243 -2.80 -8.06 9.87
N SER A 244 -1.90 -7.80 8.92
CA SER A 244 -0.65 -8.55 8.73
C SER A 244 0.58 -7.91 9.41
N GLY A 245 0.37 -6.92 10.28
CA GLY A 245 1.45 -6.22 11.00
C GLY A 245 2.19 -5.14 10.19
N PHE A 246 1.84 -4.91 8.92
CA PHE A 246 2.55 -3.96 8.05
C PHE A 246 2.56 -2.50 8.55
N ALA A 247 1.44 -2.00 9.06
CA ALA A 247 1.38 -0.64 9.60
C ALA A 247 2.29 -0.45 10.82
N LEU A 248 2.46 -1.49 11.64
CA LEU A 248 3.38 -1.45 12.77
C LEU A 248 4.83 -1.40 12.28
N ARG A 249 5.18 -2.21 11.27
CA ARG A 249 6.53 -2.19 10.66
C ARG A 249 6.86 -0.83 10.03
N MET A 250 5.88 -0.18 9.41
CA MET A 250 6.05 1.18 8.88
C MET A 250 6.31 2.21 9.98
N LEU A 251 5.60 2.11 11.11
CA LEU A 251 5.84 2.99 12.26
C LEU A 251 7.21 2.73 12.90
N GLU A 252 7.60 1.47 13.06
CA GLU A 252 8.94 1.08 13.52
C GLU A 252 10.03 1.67 12.62
N ASP A 253 9.93 1.47 11.31
CA ASP A 253 10.88 1.99 10.32
C ASP A 253 10.94 3.53 10.31
N PHE A 254 9.81 4.22 10.45
CA PHE A 254 9.79 5.68 10.62
C PHE A 254 10.55 6.11 11.87
N CYS A 255 10.25 5.52 13.03
CA CYS A 255 10.91 5.87 14.29
C CYS A 255 12.42 5.59 14.26
N SER A 256 12.84 4.48 13.65
CA SER A 256 14.26 4.14 13.47
C SER A 256 14.95 5.08 12.48
N SER A 257 14.28 5.47 11.38
CA SER A 257 14.83 6.39 10.36
C SER A 257 15.18 7.77 10.93
N PHE A 258 14.55 8.17 12.04
CA PHE A 258 14.78 9.45 12.69
C PHE A 258 15.36 9.31 14.10
N ALA A 259 16.10 8.25 14.42
CA ALA A 259 16.57 7.95 15.78
C ALA A 259 17.24 9.11 16.54
N ALA A 260 17.91 10.03 15.84
CA ALA A 260 18.59 11.20 16.42
C ALA A 260 17.65 12.35 16.84
N GLU A 261 16.41 12.38 16.38
CA GLU A 261 15.46 13.46 16.69
C GLU A 261 14.79 13.23 18.04
N GLU A 262 14.83 14.24 18.92
CA GLU A 262 14.26 14.17 20.26
C GLU A 262 12.75 13.90 20.24
N PHE A 263 12.04 14.47 19.26
CA PHE A 263 10.59 14.37 19.12
C PHE A 263 10.19 13.97 17.70
N LEU A 264 9.18 13.12 17.59
CA LEU A 264 8.59 12.67 16.34
C LEU A 264 7.09 12.96 16.32
N GLY A 265 6.58 13.33 15.16
CA GLY A 265 5.17 13.60 14.93
C GLY A 265 4.46 12.51 14.15
N ILE A 266 3.17 12.38 14.40
CA ILE A 266 2.19 11.77 13.51
C ILE A 266 1.13 12.83 13.23
N SER A 267 0.80 13.06 11.96
CA SER A 267 -0.18 14.08 11.58
C SER A 267 -1.52 13.86 12.28
N ALA A 268 -2.07 14.94 12.83
CA ALA A 268 -3.42 14.97 13.37
C ALA A 268 -4.48 14.92 12.24
N PRO A 269 -5.72 14.50 12.52
CA PRO A 269 -6.19 13.93 13.79
C PRO A 269 -5.87 12.42 13.90
N LEU A 270 -5.60 11.96 15.13
CA LEU A 270 -5.57 10.55 15.52
C LEU A 270 -6.88 10.10 16.19
N SER A 271 -7.68 11.02 16.72
CA SER A 271 -8.98 10.71 17.31
C SER A 271 -10.11 10.69 16.25
N PRO A 272 -11.00 9.68 16.23
CA PRO A 272 -12.15 9.63 15.32
C PRO A 272 -13.19 10.74 15.57
N GLY A 273 -13.29 11.24 16.81
CA GLY A 273 -14.35 12.14 17.26
C GLY A 273 -14.24 13.61 16.82
N MET A 274 -13.18 14.00 16.12
CA MET A 274 -12.97 15.38 15.65
C MET A 274 -13.16 15.55 14.13
N ALA A 275 -13.56 14.49 13.42
CA ALA A 275 -13.80 14.57 11.98
C ALA A 275 -15.21 15.08 11.62
N ALA A 276 -16.07 15.36 12.60
CA ALA A 276 -17.44 15.85 12.38
C ALA A 276 -17.60 17.38 12.55
N VAL A 277 -16.57 18.10 13.02
CA VAL A 277 -16.67 19.55 13.34
C VAL A 277 -16.00 20.44 12.29
N PHE A 278 -15.17 19.86 11.41
CA PHE A 278 -14.56 20.60 10.31
C PHE A 278 -15.22 20.16 8.99
N HIS A 279 -15.85 21.11 8.31
CA HIS A 279 -16.56 20.97 7.04
C HIS A 279 -15.64 20.70 5.83
N GLU A 280 -14.45 20.14 6.06
CA GLU A 280 -13.45 19.85 5.02
C GLU A 280 -12.96 18.39 5.17
N PRO A 281 -13.01 17.57 4.11
CA PRO A 281 -12.78 16.13 4.17
C PRO A 281 -11.28 15.81 4.21
N THR A 282 -10.61 16.13 5.32
CA THR A 282 -9.19 15.79 5.50
C THR A 282 -9.07 14.49 6.31
N VAL A 283 -8.89 13.39 5.57
CA VAL A 283 -8.10 12.21 5.95
C VAL A 283 -8.74 11.26 6.97
N PHE A 284 -9.39 10.20 6.48
CA PHE A 284 -9.90 9.08 7.29
C PHE A 284 -9.02 7.82 7.16
N CYS A 285 -7.96 7.75 7.97
CA CYS A 285 -7.36 6.48 8.43
C CYS A 285 -7.13 6.49 9.96
N VAL A 286 -7.84 7.39 10.64
CA VAL A 286 -7.59 7.93 11.98
C VAL A 286 -7.73 6.87 13.09
N SER A 287 -8.84 6.12 13.07
CA SER A 287 -9.16 5.15 14.14
C SER A 287 -8.21 3.94 14.19
N ARG A 288 -7.53 3.62 13.08
CA ARG A 288 -6.60 2.48 13.02
C ARG A 288 -5.17 2.88 13.39
N CYS A 289 -4.77 4.13 13.14
CA CYS A 289 -3.46 4.63 13.55
C CYS A 289 -3.27 4.60 15.07
N VAL A 290 -4.28 4.93 15.87
CA VAL A 290 -4.21 4.85 17.35
C VAL A 290 -3.92 3.43 17.82
N GLN A 291 -4.54 2.41 17.22
CA GLN A 291 -4.31 1.01 17.61
C GLN A 291 -2.88 0.57 17.28
N VAL A 292 -2.33 1.02 16.15
CA VAL A 292 -0.95 0.77 15.76
C VAL A 292 0.00 1.44 16.75
N CYS A 293 -0.21 2.73 17.05
CA CYS A 293 0.58 3.47 18.04
C CYS A 293 0.52 2.83 19.42
N ARG A 294 -0.67 2.39 19.87
CA ARG A 294 -0.84 1.70 21.15
C ARG A 294 0.02 0.43 21.23
N LYS A 295 -0.03 -0.42 20.19
CA LYS A 295 0.77 -1.66 20.14
C LYS A 295 2.26 -1.38 20.09
N PHE A 296 2.67 -0.34 19.35
CA PHE A 296 4.06 0.09 19.28
C PHE A 296 4.58 0.57 20.63
N LEU A 297 3.89 1.51 21.27
CA LEU A 297 4.29 2.12 22.55
C LEU A 297 4.19 1.16 23.75
N GLN A 298 3.44 0.08 23.62
CA GLN A 298 3.45 -1.04 24.58
C GLN A 298 4.75 -1.84 24.52
N ARG A 299 5.37 -1.95 23.33
CA ARG A 299 6.61 -2.72 23.11
C ARG A 299 7.87 -1.87 23.21
N HIS A 300 7.73 -0.57 22.94
CA HIS A 300 8.83 0.37 22.85
C HIS A 300 8.63 1.51 23.86
N GLU A 301 9.11 1.30 25.08
CA GLU A 301 8.95 2.27 26.16
C GLU A 301 9.73 3.56 25.90
N GLU A 302 10.85 3.45 25.21
CA GLU A 302 11.73 4.54 24.77
C GLU A 302 11.01 5.55 23.86
N HIS A 303 9.91 5.15 23.22
CA HIS A 303 9.13 6.01 22.34
C HIS A 303 7.93 6.69 23.02
N ARG A 304 7.63 6.35 24.28
CA ARG A 304 6.46 6.88 25.01
C ARG A 304 6.51 8.39 25.21
N GLU A 305 7.70 8.95 25.45
CA GLU A 305 7.91 10.38 25.62
C GLU A 305 8.25 11.10 24.31
N ARG A 306 8.43 10.35 23.22
CA ARG A 306 9.00 10.83 21.96
C ARG A 306 7.97 11.02 20.85
N LEU A 307 6.84 10.33 20.90
CA LEU A 307 5.85 10.30 19.82
C LEU A 307 4.62 11.16 20.13
N TYR A 308 4.32 12.10 19.23
CA TYR A 308 3.27 13.11 19.38
C TYR A 308 2.28 13.08 18.22
N GLU A 309 1.01 13.29 18.52
CA GLU A 309 0.01 13.77 17.55
C GLU A 309 0.32 15.25 17.27
N VAL A 310 0.41 15.65 16.01
CA VAL A 310 0.94 16.95 15.62
C VAL A 310 0.00 17.66 14.65
N ASP A 311 -0.42 18.87 15.03
CA ASP A 311 -0.96 19.88 14.12
C ASP A 311 0.22 20.67 13.51
N ALA A 312 0.23 20.90 12.19
CA ALA A 312 1.32 21.62 11.53
C ALA A 312 1.49 23.05 12.13
N PRO A 313 2.73 23.57 12.29
CA PRO A 313 4.07 23.00 12.04
C PRO A 313 4.64 22.11 13.16
N GLY A 314 3.88 21.83 14.22
CA GLY A 314 4.32 20.98 15.33
C GLY A 314 5.17 21.67 16.39
N GLY A 315 4.88 22.95 16.67
CA GLY A 315 5.41 23.64 17.84
C GLY A 315 4.95 23.03 19.16
N TRP A 316 5.49 23.55 20.27
CA TRP A 316 5.21 23.03 21.62
C TRP A 316 3.71 22.95 21.96
N THR A 317 2.93 23.95 21.56
CA THR A 317 1.47 24.02 21.79
C THR A 317 0.66 23.23 20.77
N GLN A 318 1.30 22.71 19.72
CA GLN A 318 0.67 22.05 18.57
C GLN A 318 0.96 20.55 18.54
N ARG A 319 1.45 20.01 19.66
CA ARG A 319 1.80 18.60 19.79
C ARG A 319 1.18 18.02 21.05
N ARG A 320 0.65 16.80 20.96
CA ARG A 320 0.02 16.08 22.08
C ARG A 320 0.65 14.70 22.19
N ASN A 321 1.21 14.39 23.36
CA ASN A 321 1.90 13.11 23.55
C ASN A 321 0.90 11.94 23.36
N ILE A 322 1.21 11.02 22.45
CA ILE A 322 0.28 9.95 22.07
C ILE A 322 0.09 8.97 23.22
N TRP A 323 1.17 8.56 23.90
CA TRP A 323 1.09 7.60 25.00
C TRP A 323 0.21 8.13 26.14
N LEU A 324 0.45 9.36 26.56
CA LEU A 324 -0.33 10.03 27.60
C LEU A 324 -1.81 10.12 27.21
N ASN A 325 -2.11 10.56 25.98
CA ASN A 325 -3.49 10.63 25.50
C ASN A 325 -4.18 9.25 25.41
N ILE A 326 -3.45 8.18 25.08
CA ILE A 326 -3.97 6.80 25.16
C ILE A 326 -4.31 6.45 26.61
N ARG A 327 -3.43 6.74 27.57
CA ARG A 327 -3.62 6.42 29.00
C ARG A 327 -4.76 7.21 29.63
N LEU A 328 -4.96 8.45 29.18
CA LEU A 328 -6.05 9.33 29.61
C LEU A 328 -7.38 9.02 28.89
N GLY A 329 -7.43 8.00 28.02
CA GLY A 329 -8.65 7.62 27.32
C GLY A 329 -9.11 8.62 26.25
N ARG A 330 -8.27 9.59 25.84
CA ARG A 330 -8.61 10.67 24.91
C ARG A 330 -8.80 10.23 23.44
N TYR A 331 -8.41 8.99 23.14
CA TYR A 331 -8.66 8.37 21.83
C TYR A 331 -9.74 7.27 21.88
N SER A 332 -10.46 7.15 22.99
CA SER A 332 -11.60 6.23 23.09
C SER A 332 -12.74 6.80 22.26
N LEU A 333 -13.41 5.97 21.48
CA LEU A 333 -14.68 6.34 20.84
C LEU A 333 -15.68 6.64 21.96
N SER A 334 -16.39 7.77 21.86
CA SER A 334 -17.66 7.90 22.57
C SER A 334 -18.55 6.76 22.08
N THR A 335 -18.83 5.81 22.95
CA THR A 335 -19.96 4.90 22.76
C THR A 335 -21.22 5.67 23.15
N ASP A 336 -21.61 6.62 22.30
CA ASP A 336 -22.97 7.13 22.20
C ASP A 336 -23.42 6.67 20.79
N ASP A 337 -24.47 5.90 20.55
CA ASP A 337 -25.58 5.41 21.35
C ASP A 337 -26.10 4.10 20.71
N LYS A 338 -27.01 3.43 21.41
CA LYS A 338 -27.64 2.12 21.12
C LYS A 338 -28.29 1.95 19.75
#